data_AF-A0A1W1VV61-F1
#
_entry.id   AF-A0A1W1VV61-F1
#
_cell.length_a   1.000
_cell.length_b   1.000
_cell.length_c   1.000
_cell.angle_alpha   90.00
_cell.angle_beta   90.00
_cell.angle_gamma   90.00
#
_symmetry.space_group_name_H-M   'P 1'
#
loop_
_entity.id
_entity.type
_entity.pdbx_description
1 polymer ?
#
loop_
_entity_poly.entity_id
_entity_poly.type
_entity_poly.pdbx_seq_one_letter_code
_entity_poly.pdbx_strand_id
1 'polypeptide(L)'
;MIDETSNTLLLMNPTDEQIRTALRAAMAARNVTQAELARRLEVKQPSVAAILSGKRGSIPQSLLDVLEALDLELTAHPRSEAEKSGRK
;
A
#
# COMPACT_ATOMS: atom_id res chain seq x y z
N MET A 1 26.33 20.16 5.65
CA MET A 1 26.48 18.83 6.27
C MET A 1 25.07 18.28 6.37
N ILE A 2 24.67 17.46 5.41
CA ILE A 2 23.28 16.99 5.29
C ILE A 2 23.17 15.79 6.23
N ASP A 3 22.25 15.90 7.19
CA ASP A 3 22.03 14.99 8.30
C ASP A 3 21.53 13.63 7.78
N GLU A 4 22.38 12.59 7.84
CA GLU A 4 22.04 11.20 7.45
C GLU A 4 20.93 10.58 8.31
N THR A 5 20.67 11.15 9.50
CA THR A 5 19.59 10.72 10.42
C THR A 5 18.21 11.15 9.93
N SER A 6 18.13 12.19 9.07
CA SER A 6 16.87 12.61 8.44
C SER A 6 16.31 11.56 7.46
N ASN A 7 17.15 10.66 6.96
CA ASN A 7 16.74 9.62 6.00
C ASN A 7 16.07 8.40 6.68
N THR A 8 16.17 8.27 8.01
CA THR A 8 15.63 7.11 8.75
C THR A 8 14.26 7.41 9.37
N LEU A 9 13.95 8.68 9.64
CA LEU A 9 12.63 9.10 10.16
C LEU A 9 11.52 9.14 9.09
N LEU A 10 11.86 8.96 7.81
CA LEU A 10 10.92 8.76 6.70
C LEU A 10 10.41 7.30 6.57
N LEU A 11 10.89 6.36 7.39
CA LEU A 11 10.73 4.93 7.10
C LEU A 11 9.37 4.31 7.40
N MET A 12 8.43 5.01 8.06
CA MET A 12 7.06 4.52 8.20
C MET A 12 6.08 5.69 8.23
N ASN A 13 5.76 6.24 7.05
CA ASN A 13 4.63 7.14 6.90
C ASN A 13 3.36 6.41 7.38
N PRO A 14 2.51 7.00 8.25
CA PRO A 14 1.25 6.40 8.70
C PRO A 14 0.39 5.89 7.54
N THR A 15 0.40 6.60 6.41
CA THR A 15 -0.31 6.24 5.18
C THR A 15 0.20 4.92 4.59
N ASP A 16 1.52 4.70 4.60
CA ASP A 16 2.12 3.46 4.10
C ASP A 16 1.69 2.24 4.95
N GLU A 17 1.58 2.41 6.27
CA GLU A 17 1.09 1.32 7.14
C GLU A 17 -0.41 1.07 6.97
N GLN A 18 -1.21 2.12 6.74
CA GLN A 18 -2.63 1.97 6.42
C GLN A 18 -2.82 1.17 5.13
N ILE A 19 -2.04 1.45 4.09
CA ILE A 19 -2.08 0.70 2.83
C ILE A 19 -1.68 -0.75 3.05
N ARG A 20 -0.60 -1.02 3.78
CA ARG A 20 -0.18 -2.40 4.09
C ARG A 20 -1.25 -3.15 4.88
N THR A 21 -1.87 -2.49 5.83
CA THR A 21 -2.99 -3.06 6.61
C THR A 21 -4.16 -3.42 5.71
N ALA A 22 -4.56 -2.52 4.79
CA ALA A 22 -5.60 -2.77 3.81
C ALA A 22 -5.27 -3.94 2.87
N LEU A 23 -4.03 -4.03 2.37
CA LEU A 23 -3.58 -5.14 1.53
C LEU A 23 -3.65 -6.48 2.26
N ARG A 24 -3.20 -6.54 3.52
CA ARG A 24 -3.29 -7.77 4.34
C ARG A 24 -4.75 -8.17 4.59
N ALA A 25 -5.61 -7.22 4.90
CA ALA A 25 -7.04 -7.47 5.09
C ALA A 25 -7.71 -8.00 3.80
N ALA A 26 -7.39 -7.42 2.65
CA ALA A 26 -7.92 -7.86 1.36
C ALA A 26 -7.42 -9.28 0.99
N MET A 27 -6.17 -9.62 1.31
CA MET A 27 -5.63 -10.97 1.14
C MET A 27 -6.38 -11.98 2.01
N ALA A 28 -6.60 -11.65 3.30
CA ALA A 28 -7.33 -12.51 4.23
C ALA A 28 -8.78 -12.73 3.78
N ALA A 29 -9.49 -11.66 3.40
CA ALA A 29 -10.88 -11.74 2.92
C ALA A 29 -11.04 -12.59 1.65
N ARG A 30 -9.98 -12.73 0.85
CA ARG A 30 -9.97 -13.49 -0.41
C ARG A 30 -9.32 -14.87 -0.29
N ASN A 31 -8.88 -15.25 0.91
CA ASN A 31 -8.10 -16.47 1.14
C ASN A 31 -6.90 -16.61 0.17
N VAL A 32 -6.21 -15.49 -0.10
CA VAL A 32 -5.07 -15.42 -1.01
C VAL A 32 -3.78 -15.33 -0.20
N THR A 33 -2.83 -16.23 -0.48
CA THR A 33 -1.49 -16.20 0.14
C THR A 33 -0.54 -15.27 -0.63
N GLN A 34 0.59 -14.90 -0.03
CA GLN A 34 1.61 -14.09 -0.73
C GLN A 34 2.19 -14.81 -1.96
N ALA A 35 2.34 -16.14 -1.89
CA ALA A 35 2.80 -16.95 -3.00
C ALA A 35 1.77 -16.96 -4.15
N GLU A 36 0.49 -17.09 -3.81
CA GLU A 36 -0.60 -17.03 -4.77
C GLU A 36 -0.70 -15.65 -5.44
N LEU A 37 -0.57 -14.58 -4.65
CA LEU A 37 -0.57 -13.22 -5.17
C LEU A 37 0.62 -12.96 -6.10
N ALA A 38 1.81 -13.46 -5.73
CA ALA A 38 3.01 -13.32 -6.55
C ALA A 38 2.86 -14.03 -7.90
N ARG A 39 2.27 -15.24 -7.90
CA ARG A 39 1.95 -15.98 -9.12
C ARG A 39 0.99 -15.20 -10.03
N ARG A 40 -0.06 -14.60 -9.48
CA ARG A 40 -1.05 -13.81 -10.24
C ARG A 40 -0.47 -12.55 -10.87
N LEU A 41 0.55 -11.98 -10.23
CA LEU A 41 1.21 -10.75 -10.67
C LEU A 41 2.45 -11.03 -11.53
N GLU A 42 2.78 -12.30 -11.79
CA GLU A 42 3.99 -12.72 -12.51
C GLU A 42 5.29 -12.16 -11.89
N VAL A 43 5.32 -12.05 -10.56
CA VAL A 43 6.49 -11.62 -9.79
C VAL A 43 6.97 -12.71 -8.85
N LYS A 44 8.19 -12.55 -8.34
CA LYS A 44 8.72 -13.44 -7.30
C LYS A 44 8.01 -13.16 -5.96
N GLN A 45 7.71 -14.20 -5.18
CA GLN A 45 7.11 -14.07 -3.84
C GLN A 45 7.86 -13.10 -2.90
N PRO A 46 9.21 -13.05 -2.88
CA PRO A 46 9.94 -12.04 -2.13
C PRO A 46 9.60 -10.59 -2.50
N SER A 47 9.17 -10.32 -3.74
CA SER A 47 8.74 -8.98 -4.16
C SER A 47 7.43 -8.58 -3.48
N VAL A 48 6.47 -9.51 -3.37
CA VAL A 48 5.22 -9.30 -2.62
C VAL A 48 5.51 -9.13 -1.13
N ALA A 49 6.39 -9.96 -0.57
CA ALA A 49 6.82 -9.84 0.82
C ALA A 49 7.51 -8.50 1.10
N ALA A 50 8.32 -7.99 0.17
CA ALA A 50 8.99 -6.70 0.29
C ALA A 50 8.00 -5.52 0.32
N ILE A 51 6.92 -5.58 -0.47
CA ILE A 51 5.84 -4.58 -0.45
C ILE A 51 5.10 -4.63 0.90
N LEU A 52 4.69 -5.82 1.33
CA LEU A 52 3.96 -6.00 2.58
C LEU A 52 4.80 -5.73 3.84
N SER A 53 6.12 -5.67 3.72
CA SER A 53 7.04 -5.32 4.81
C SER A 53 7.60 -3.91 4.71
N GLY A 54 7.22 -3.12 3.70
CA GLY A 54 7.74 -1.77 3.47
C GLY A 54 9.20 -1.74 2.98
N LYS A 55 9.80 -2.88 2.62
CA LYS A 55 11.16 -2.97 2.06
C LYS A 55 11.26 -2.56 0.60
N ARG A 56 10.15 -2.55 -0.16
CA ARG A 56 10.07 -2.09 -1.55
C ARG A 56 8.71 -1.46 -1.85
N GLY A 57 8.72 -0.35 -2.59
CA GLY A 57 7.52 0.39 -2.93
C GLY A 57 7.17 1.39 -1.83
N SER A 58 7.73 2.59 -1.95
CA SER A 58 7.27 3.77 -1.20
C SER A 58 6.21 4.47 -2.04
N ILE A 59 5.12 4.92 -1.43
CA ILE A 59 4.36 5.99 -2.07
C ILE A 59 5.30 7.21 -2.14
N PRO A 60 5.42 7.89 -3.30
CA PRO A 60 6.21 9.10 -3.36
C PRO A 60 5.71 10.09 -2.31
N GLN A 61 6.61 10.58 -1.44
CA GLN A 61 6.23 11.53 -0.39
C GLN A 61 5.49 12.74 -0.97
N SER A 62 5.91 13.21 -2.14
CA SER A 62 5.24 14.29 -2.88
C SER A 62 3.77 14.03 -3.20
N LEU A 63 3.36 12.79 -3.41
CA LEU A 63 1.94 12.44 -3.61
C LEU A 63 1.17 12.55 -2.29
N LEU A 64 1.78 12.13 -1.17
CA LEU A 64 1.19 12.23 0.15
C LEU A 64 1.03 13.70 0.57
N ASP A 65 2.04 14.52 0.32
CA ASP A 65 2.01 15.96 0.59
C ASP A 65 0.88 16.65 -0.21
N VAL A 66 0.65 16.23 -1.46
CA VAL A 66 -0.46 16.75 -2.29
C VAL A 66 -1.82 16.33 -1.73
N LEU A 67 -1.97 15.08 -1.29
CA LEU A 67 -3.22 14.62 -0.67
C LEU A 67 -3.52 15.41 0.61
N GLU A 68 -2.52 15.60 1.46
CA GLU A 68 -2.65 16.38 2.70
C GLU A 68 -3.00 17.85 2.43
N ALA A 69 -2.31 18.50 1.48
CA ALA A 69 -2.58 19.89 1.11
C ALA A 69 -3.98 20.11 0.54
N LEU A 70 -4.60 19.05 0.01
CA LEU A 70 -5.94 19.08 -0.57
C LEU A 70 -7.02 18.49 0.37
N ASP A 71 -6.66 18.10 1.59
CA ASP A 71 -7.54 17.41 2.55
C ASP A 71 -8.19 16.15 1.94
N LEU A 72 -7.40 15.38 1.18
CA LEU A 72 -7.81 14.16 0.49
C LEU A 72 -7.29 12.91 1.20
N GLU A 73 -8.14 11.88 1.28
CA GLU A 73 -7.79 10.56 1.81
C GLU A 73 -7.59 9.54 0.68
N LEU A 74 -6.57 8.69 0.78
CA LEU A 74 -6.35 7.56 -0.14
C LEU A 74 -6.89 6.27 0.47
N THR A 75 -8.03 5.79 -0.04
CA THR A 75 -8.63 4.53 0.41
C THR A 75 -8.49 3.42 -0.63
N ALA A 76 -8.13 2.21 -0.19
CA ALA A 76 -8.08 1.02 -1.04
C ALA A 76 -9.35 0.19 -0.85
N HIS A 77 -10.22 0.13 -1.86
CA HIS A 77 -11.46 -0.64 -1.83
C HIS A 77 -11.41 -1.87 -2.75
N PRO A 78 -12.00 -3.02 -2.35
CA PRO A 78 -12.22 -4.14 -3.26
C PRO A 78 -13.04 -3.69 -4.48
N ARG A 79 -12.55 -3.95 -5.69
CA ARG A 79 -13.26 -3.59 -6.94
C ARG A 79 -14.69 -4.14 -7.02
N SER A 80 -14.96 -5.28 -6.37
CA SER A 80 -16.28 -5.89 -6.27
C SER A 80 -17.32 -5.06 -5.50
N GLU A 81 -16.89 -4.10 -4.68
CA GLU A 81 -17.78 -3.18 -3.96
C GLU A 81 -18.09 -1.93 -4.80
N ALA A 82 -17.16 -1.50 -5.65
CA ALA A 82 -17.38 -0.39 -6.58
C ALA A 82 -18.51 -0.68 -7.59
N GLU A 83 -18.63 -1.93 -8.07
CA GLU A 83 -19.70 -2.35 -8.99
C GLU A 83 -21.10 -2.34 -8.36
N LYS A 84 -21.20 -2.43 -7.02
CA LYS A 84 -22.47 -2.35 -6.30
C LYS A 84 -22.92 -0.90 -6.06
N SER A 85 -21.98 0.05 -6.02
CA SER A 85 -22.27 1.46 -5.79
C SER A 85 -22.69 2.22 -7.07
N GLY A 86 -22.34 1.72 -8.26
CA GLY A 86 -22.68 2.33 -9.56
C GLY A 86 -24.05 1.95 -10.13
N ARG A 87 -24.81 1.09 -9.43
CA ARG A 87 -26.22 0.81 -9.75
C ARG A 87 -27.10 1.49 -8.70
N LYS A 88 -27.30 2.80 -8.85
CA LYS A 88 -28.42 3.52 -8.25
C LYS A 88 -29.11 4.33 -9.33
#